data_AF-A0A2J8WCP9-F1
#
_entry.id   AF-A0A2J8WCP9-F1
#
_cell.length_a   1.000
_cell.length_b   1.000
_cell.length_c   1.000
_cell.angle_alpha   90.00
_cell.angle_beta   90.00
_cell.angle_gamma   90.00
#
_symmetry.space_group_name_H-M   'P 1'
#
loop_
_entity.id
_entity.type
_entity.pdbx_description
1 polymer ?
#
loop_
_entity_poly.entity_id
_entity_poly.type
_entity_poly.pdbx_seq_one_letter_code
_entity_poly.pdbx_strand_id
1 'polypeptide(L)'
;YLELESSGHRNEVRLHYRSGSHRPHTEVFPYILADDKWHKLSLAISASHLILHIDCNKIYERVVEKPSTDLPLGTTFWLGQRNNAHGYFKGIMQDVQLLVMPQGFIAQCPDLNRTCPTCNDFHGLVQKIMELQDILAKTSAKLSRAEQRMNRLDQCYCERTCTMKGTTYREFESWIDGCKNCTCLNGTIQCETLICPNPDCPLNSALAYVDGKCCKECKCEHNFYDEYFLWKNKALY
;
A
#
# COMPACT_ATOMS: atom_id res chain seq x y z
N TYR A 1 32.68 -43.35 26.40
CA TYR A 1 33.41 -42.90 25.20
C TYR A 1 32.40 -42.64 24.11
N LEU A 2 32.75 -41.75 23.19
CA LEU A 2 31.98 -41.37 22.01
C LEU A 2 32.99 -41.20 20.88
N GLU A 3 32.72 -41.80 19.72
CA GLU A 3 33.67 -41.90 18.61
C GLU A 3 32.90 -41.92 17.28
N LEU A 4 33.27 -41.01 16.37
CA LEU A 4 32.67 -40.87 15.05
C LEU A 4 33.69 -41.36 14.01
N GLU A 5 33.35 -42.45 13.33
CA GLU A 5 34.16 -43.09 12.29
C GLU A 5 33.55 -42.79 10.91
N SER A 6 34.38 -42.42 9.94
CA SER A 6 34.03 -42.43 8.52
C SER A 6 34.76 -43.59 7.85
N SER A 7 34.01 -44.51 7.26
CA SER A 7 34.54 -45.76 6.71
C SER A 7 34.42 -45.80 5.19
N GLY A 8 35.43 -45.27 4.49
CA GLY A 8 35.46 -45.26 3.01
C GLY A 8 35.42 -46.66 2.39
N HIS A 9 35.97 -47.69 3.06
CA HIS A 9 35.87 -49.08 2.60
C HIS A 9 34.46 -49.69 2.72
N ARG A 10 33.60 -49.12 3.59
CA ARG A 10 32.23 -49.62 3.84
C ARG A 10 31.14 -48.69 3.31
N ASN A 11 31.51 -47.49 2.85
CA ASN A 11 30.58 -46.45 2.43
C ASN A 11 29.59 -46.03 3.54
N GLU A 12 30.10 -45.91 4.77
CA GLU A 12 29.32 -45.69 5.98
C GLU A 12 29.96 -44.64 6.90
N VAL A 13 29.12 -43.85 7.55
CA VAL A 13 29.44 -43.09 8.76
C VAL A 13 28.92 -43.87 9.97
N ARG A 14 29.73 -43.98 11.02
CA ARG A 14 29.47 -44.82 12.19
C ARG A 14 29.67 -44.04 13.48
N LEU A 15 28.65 -43.98 14.33
CA LEU A 15 28.77 -43.43 15.68
C LEU A 15 28.85 -44.58 16.68
N HIS A 16 29.99 -44.72 17.34
CA HIS A 16 30.18 -45.61 18.48
C HIS A 16 30.04 -44.82 19.77
N TYR A 17 29.19 -45.29 20.68
CA TYR A 17 28.99 -44.63 21.97
C TYR A 17 28.68 -45.63 23.08
N ARG A 18 28.67 -45.16 24.33
CA ARG A 18 28.11 -45.92 25.46
C ARG A 18 26.86 -45.24 25.98
N SER A 19 25.83 -46.02 26.26
CA SER A 19 24.63 -45.50 26.93
C SER A 19 24.86 -45.36 28.45
N GLY A 20 23.86 -44.83 29.17
CA GLY A 20 23.90 -44.75 30.64
C GLY A 20 24.06 -46.10 31.34
N SER A 21 23.58 -47.20 30.72
CA SER A 21 23.79 -48.57 31.21
C SER A 21 25.20 -49.12 30.94
N HIS A 22 26.12 -48.26 30.49
CA HIS A 22 27.52 -48.56 30.12
C HIS A 22 27.69 -49.55 28.94
N ARG A 23 26.59 -49.98 28.33
CA ARG A 23 26.58 -50.85 27.14
C ARG A 23 27.15 -50.11 25.93
N PRO A 24 27.94 -50.78 25.07
CA PRO A 24 28.40 -50.20 23.81
C PRO A 24 27.29 -50.29 22.74
N HIS A 25 27.08 -49.19 22.01
CA HIS A 25 26.17 -49.10 20.87
C HIS A 25 26.94 -48.61 19.65
N THR A 26 26.49 -49.00 18.46
CA THR A 26 27.05 -48.57 17.17
C THR A 26 25.91 -48.24 16.22
N GLU A 27 25.81 -46.98 15.85
CA GLU A 27 24.82 -46.49 14.90
C GLU A 27 25.47 -46.32 13.54
N VAL A 28 24.91 -46.99 12.53
CA VAL A 28 25.41 -46.99 11.15
C VAL A 28 24.50 -46.13 10.28
N PHE A 29 25.13 -45.25 9.51
CA PHE A 29 24.53 -44.35 8.53
C PHE A 29 25.18 -44.60 7.16
N PRO A 30 24.50 -45.24 6.21
CA PRO A 30 25.03 -45.47 4.86
C PRO A 30 25.25 -44.14 4.12
N TYR A 31 26.49 -43.71 3.98
CA TYR A 31 26.83 -42.49 3.24
C TYR A 31 28.30 -42.50 2.80
N ILE A 32 28.55 -42.12 1.55
CA ILE A 32 29.88 -42.05 0.96
C ILE A 32 30.46 -40.66 1.22
N LEU A 33 31.40 -40.55 2.16
CA LEU A 33 32.21 -39.32 2.36
C LEU A 33 33.61 -39.41 1.71
N ALA A 34 33.99 -40.58 1.20
CA ALA A 34 35.30 -40.84 0.63
C ALA A 34 35.24 -40.81 -0.91
N ASP A 35 34.67 -39.74 -1.47
CA ASP A 35 34.45 -39.55 -2.92
C ASP A 35 35.41 -38.52 -3.56
N ASP A 36 36.46 -38.13 -2.83
CA ASP A 36 37.47 -37.12 -3.16
C ASP A 36 36.92 -35.67 -3.27
N LYS A 37 35.80 -35.37 -2.59
CA LYS A 37 35.25 -34.01 -2.46
C LYS A 37 35.24 -33.48 -1.03
N TRP A 38 35.08 -32.16 -0.93
CA TRP A 38 34.84 -31.48 0.33
C TRP A 38 33.39 -31.63 0.76
N HIS A 39 33.19 -32.11 1.99
CA HIS A 39 31.87 -32.23 2.63
C HIS A 39 31.84 -31.48 3.96
N LYS A 40 30.73 -30.80 4.26
CA LYS A 40 30.42 -30.25 5.58
C LYS A 40 29.67 -31.29 6.41
N LEU A 41 30.34 -31.88 7.39
CA LEU A 41 29.76 -32.90 8.28
C LEU A 41 29.37 -32.30 9.64
N SER A 42 28.12 -32.47 10.04
CA SER A 42 27.65 -32.10 11.38
C SER A 42 26.74 -33.17 11.98
N LEU A 43 27.21 -33.82 13.05
CA LEU A 43 26.42 -34.74 13.87
C LEU A 43 25.94 -34.01 15.13
N ALA A 44 24.62 -33.85 15.27
CA ALA A 44 23.99 -33.30 16.46
C ALA A 44 23.40 -34.42 17.33
N ILE A 45 23.59 -34.31 18.65
CA ILE A 45 23.13 -35.30 19.63
C ILE A 45 22.32 -34.55 20.70
N SER A 46 21.02 -34.86 20.80
CA SER A 46 20.10 -34.22 21.74
C SER A 46 19.29 -35.29 22.48
N ALA A 47 19.70 -35.59 23.72
CA ALA A 47 19.17 -36.69 24.53
C ALA A 47 19.17 -38.04 23.77
N SER A 48 18.02 -38.47 23.26
CA SER A 48 17.85 -39.71 22.48
C SER A 48 17.81 -39.49 20.96
N HIS A 49 17.93 -38.25 20.47
CA HIS A 49 17.88 -37.92 19.05
C HIS A 49 19.29 -37.72 18.49
N LEU A 50 19.63 -38.47 17.45
CA LEU A 50 20.78 -38.23 16.58
C LEU A 50 20.30 -37.60 15.27
N ILE A 51 20.95 -36.53 14.84
CA ILE A 51 20.68 -35.90 13.55
C ILE A 51 22.01 -35.71 12.81
N LEU A 52 22.15 -36.37 11.66
CA LEU A 52 23.33 -36.26 10.80
C LEU A 52 23.02 -35.33 9.63
N HIS A 53 23.76 -34.24 9.57
CA HIS A 53 23.74 -33.29 8.46
C HIS A 53 25.00 -33.44 7.62
N ILE A 54 24.82 -33.41 6.30
CA ILE A 54 25.89 -33.40 5.31
C ILE A 54 25.56 -32.32 4.29
N ASP A 55 26.53 -31.44 4.02
CA ASP A 55 26.40 -30.30 3.11
C ASP A 55 25.17 -29.43 3.39
N CYS A 56 24.95 -29.16 4.68
CA CYS A 56 23.81 -28.42 5.23
C CYS A 56 22.42 -29.06 5.01
N ASN A 57 22.35 -30.31 4.55
CA ASN A 57 21.10 -31.06 4.41
C ASN A 57 20.96 -32.08 5.55
N LYS A 58 19.75 -32.23 6.11
CA LYS A 58 19.44 -33.30 7.09
C LYS A 58 19.31 -34.63 6.37
N ILE A 59 20.34 -35.48 6.44
CA ILE A 59 20.37 -36.77 5.74
C ILE A 59 19.72 -37.88 6.59
N TYR A 60 20.05 -37.92 7.88
CA TYR A 60 19.49 -38.90 8.80
C TYR A 60 19.01 -38.26 10.10
N GLU A 61 17.90 -38.78 10.61
CA GLU A 61 17.38 -38.52 11.95
C GLU A 61 16.99 -39.87 12.56
N ARG A 62 17.50 -40.18 13.75
CA ARG A 62 17.26 -41.46 14.43
C ARG A 62 17.07 -41.25 15.93
N VAL A 63 16.09 -41.96 16.49
CA VAL A 63 15.91 -42.09 17.94
C VAL A 63 16.69 -43.31 18.41
N VAL A 64 17.54 -43.14 19.42
CA VAL A 64 18.49 -44.15 19.94
C VAL A 64 18.46 -44.22 21.47
N GLU A 65 19.09 -45.24 22.06
CA GLU A 65 19.31 -45.25 23.52
C GLU A 65 20.23 -44.07 23.90
N LYS A 66 19.79 -43.22 24.84
CA LYS A 66 20.48 -41.98 25.23
C LYS A 66 21.99 -42.22 25.47
N PRO A 67 22.88 -41.59 24.68
CA PRO A 67 24.31 -41.63 24.95
C PRO A 67 24.65 -41.06 26.32
N SER A 68 25.65 -41.65 26.99
CA SER A 68 26.18 -41.09 28.22
C SER A 68 26.87 -39.76 27.92
N THR A 69 26.34 -38.69 28.49
CA THR A 69 26.91 -37.33 28.44
C THR A 69 27.78 -37.03 29.66
N ASP A 70 28.12 -38.04 30.46
CA ASP A 70 29.06 -37.90 31.57
C ASP A 70 30.50 -37.82 31.03
N LEU A 71 31.12 -36.65 31.21
CA LEU A 71 32.46 -36.32 30.74
C LEU A 71 33.34 -36.02 31.96
N PRO A 72 33.92 -37.05 32.60
CA PRO A 72 34.71 -36.86 33.81
C PRO A 72 35.98 -36.04 33.54
N LEU A 73 36.49 -35.43 34.61
CA LEU A 73 37.79 -34.74 34.62
C LEU A 73 38.88 -35.69 34.11
N GLY A 74 39.70 -35.21 33.16
CA GLY A 74 40.71 -36.03 32.47
C GLY A 74 40.23 -36.73 31.19
N THR A 75 39.01 -36.46 30.72
CA THR A 75 38.57 -36.89 29.37
C THR A 75 39.51 -36.37 28.29
N THR A 76 40.03 -37.27 27.45
CA THR A 76 40.91 -36.94 26.31
C THR A 76 40.13 -36.92 25.00
N PHE A 77 40.41 -35.92 24.16
CA PHE A 77 39.88 -35.82 22.80
C PHE A 77 40.94 -36.25 21.79
N TRP A 78 40.52 -37.00 20.77
CA TRP A 78 41.40 -37.56 19.74
C TRP A 78 40.82 -37.23 18.37
N LEU A 79 41.68 -36.78 17.46
CA LEU A 79 41.33 -36.49 16.07
C LEU A 79 42.19 -37.33 15.14
N GLY A 80 41.60 -37.87 14.07
CA GLY A 80 42.28 -38.70 13.09
C GLY A 80 42.55 -40.15 13.51
N GLN A 81 42.99 -40.42 14.74
CA GLN A 81 43.12 -41.78 15.28
C GLN A 81 43.11 -41.78 16.82
N ARG A 82 42.39 -42.73 17.44
CA ARG A 82 42.36 -42.92 18.91
C ARG A 82 43.22 -44.09 19.39
N ASN A 83 43.27 -45.18 18.64
CA ASN A 83 44.04 -46.38 18.95
C ASN A 83 44.29 -47.22 17.69
N ASN A 84 45.04 -48.32 17.83
CA ASN A 84 45.39 -49.22 16.73
C ASN A 84 44.25 -50.17 16.28
N ALA A 85 43.04 -50.07 16.83
CA ALA A 85 41.89 -50.88 16.39
C ALA A 85 41.26 -50.32 15.09
N HIS A 86 41.46 -49.04 14.82
CA HIS A 86 41.03 -48.37 13.59
C HIS A 86 42.24 -47.80 12.84
N GLY A 87 42.14 -47.68 11.52
CA GLY A 87 43.15 -47.00 10.71
C GLY A 87 43.20 -45.50 11.00
N TYR A 88 44.34 -44.86 10.73
CA TYR A 88 44.42 -43.40 10.75
C TYR A 88 43.57 -42.79 9.64
N PHE A 89 42.95 -41.65 9.92
CA PHE A 89 42.24 -40.86 8.93
C PHE A 89 43.17 -40.46 7.77
N LYS A 90 42.69 -40.67 6.54
CA LYS A 90 43.39 -40.31 5.30
C LYS A 90 42.58 -39.27 4.56
N GLY A 91 43.10 -38.05 4.48
CA GLY A 91 42.43 -36.92 3.86
C GLY A 91 42.81 -35.61 4.56
N ILE A 92 42.01 -34.58 4.34
CA ILE A 92 42.16 -33.27 4.97
C ILE A 92 40.91 -33.03 5.84
N MET A 93 41.12 -32.49 7.05
CA MET A 93 40.05 -31.94 7.87
C MET A 93 40.28 -30.44 8.04
N GLN A 94 39.19 -29.66 8.04
CA GLN A 94 39.22 -28.23 8.27
C GLN A 94 38.12 -27.86 9.28
N ASP A 95 38.39 -26.86 10.12
CA ASP A 95 37.44 -26.23 11.05
C ASP A 95 36.64 -27.24 11.92
N VAL A 96 37.34 -28.25 12.44
CA VAL A 96 36.75 -29.26 13.35
C VAL A 96 36.40 -28.61 14.68
N GLN A 97 35.11 -28.54 14.98
CA GLN A 97 34.57 -27.91 16.20
C GLN A 97 33.71 -28.90 16.99
N LEU A 98 33.92 -28.94 18.31
CA LEU A 98 33.03 -29.63 19.25
C LEU A 98 32.23 -28.56 20.02
N LEU A 99 30.94 -28.43 19.70
CA LEU A 99 30.09 -27.37 20.24
C LEU A 99 29.10 -27.94 21.26
N VAL A 100 29.28 -27.58 22.53
CA VAL A 100 28.36 -27.93 23.63
C VAL A 100 27.27 -26.86 23.72
N MET A 101 26.40 -26.82 22.70
CA MET A 101 25.26 -25.90 22.63
C MET A 101 24.07 -26.52 21.91
N PRO A 102 22.82 -26.11 22.23
CA PRO A 102 21.67 -26.40 21.40
C PRO A 102 21.90 -25.98 19.95
N GLN A 103 21.44 -26.79 18.98
CA GLN A 103 21.52 -26.56 17.53
C GLN A 103 22.90 -26.11 16.99
N GLY A 104 24.00 -26.65 17.52
CA GLY A 104 25.38 -26.33 17.09
C GLY A 104 25.68 -26.51 15.59
N PHE A 105 24.88 -27.27 14.84
CA PHE A 105 24.97 -27.39 13.37
C PHE A 105 24.86 -26.04 12.64
N ILE A 106 24.21 -25.05 13.25
CA ILE A 106 24.07 -23.68 12.71
C ILE A 106 25.44 -23.01 12.49
N ALA A 107 26.48 -23.38 13.26
CA ALA A 107 27.82 -22.80 13.13
C ALA A 107 28.46 -23.05 11.75
N GLN A 108 28.18 -24.21 11.11
CA GLN A 108 28.64 -24.50 9.74
C GLN A 108 27.60 -24.13 8.66
N CYS A 109 26.33 -24.03 9.06
CA CYS A 109 25.15 -23.95 8.19
C CYS A 109 24.09 -22.99 8.78
N PRO A 110 24.32 -21.67 8.76
CA PRO A 110 23.46 -20.69 9.43
C PRO A 110 22.03 -20.67 8.88
N ASP A 111 21.86 -20.94 7.58
CA ASP A 111 20.56 -20.97 6.91
C ASP A 111 19.66 -22.13 7.34
N LEU A 112 20.18 -23.18 7.98
CA LEU A 112 19.36 -24.33 8.39
C LEU A 112 18.36 -23.98 9.52
N ASN A 113 18.54 -22.84 10.18
CA ASN A 113 17.54 -22.29 11.11
C ASN A 113 16.34 -21.64 10.39
N ARG A 114 16.49 -21.25 9.11
CA ARG A 114 15.41 -20.64 8.31
C ARG A 114 14.31 -21.63 7.93
N THR A 115 14.62 -22.93 7.94
CA THR A 115 13.63 -24.01 7.78
C THR A 115 12.80 -24.30 9.06
N CYS A 116 13.05 -23.61 10.17
CA CYS A 116 12.18 -23.70 11.35
C CYS A 116 10.88 -22.91 11.11
N PRO A 117 9.68 -23.54 11.23
CA PRO A 117 8.41 -22.91 10.86
C PRO A 117 8.09 -21.63 11.67
N THR A 118 8.64 -21.47 12.87
CA THR A 118 8.47 -20.27 13.70
C THR A 118 9.44 -19.12 13.38
N CYS A 119 10.58 -19.38 12.74
CA CYS A 119 11.52 -18.32 12.33
C CYS A 119 11.18 -17.69 10.97
N ASN A 120 10.55 -18.45 10.07
CA ASN A 120 10.09 -17.94 8.78
C ASN A 120 9.06 -16.81 8.95
N ASP A 121 8.24 -16.88 10.01
CA ASP A 121 7.24 -15.86 10.35
C ASP A 121 7.87 -14.52 10.79
N PHE A 122 9.07 -14.51 11.37
CA PHE A 122 9.76 -13.26 11.74
C PHE A 122 10.18 -12.45 10.51
N HIS A 123 10.79 -13.10 9.50
CA HIS A 123 11.12 -12.43 8.25
C HIS A 123 9.87 -12.00 7.47
N GLY A 124 8.82 -12.84 7.46
CA GLY A 124 7.52 -12.47 6.90
C GLY A 124 6.88 -11.26 7.59
N LEU A 125 6.97 -11.16 8.91
CA LEU A 125 6.49 -10.03 9.70
C LEU A 125 7.28 -8.75 9.40
N VAL A 126 8.62 -8.82 9.36
CA VAL A 126 9.46 -7.66 9.00
C VAL A 126 9.14 -7.17 7.59
N GLN A 127 8.97 -8.07 6.62
CA GLN A 127 8.59 -7.70 5.25
C GLN A 127 7.20 -7.04 5.20
N LYS A 128 6.21 -7.58 5.92
CA LYS A 128 4.88 -6.96 6.05
C LYS A 128 4.94 -5.57 6.71
N ILE A 129 5.79 -5.36 7.71
CA ILE A 129 5.99 -4.05 8.35
C ILE A 129 6.55 -3.04 7.34
N MET A 130 7.55 -3.42 6.54
CA MET A 130 8.10 -2.56 5.49
C MET A 130 7.07 -2.24 4.39
N GLU A 131 6.27 -3.23 3.98
CA GLU A 131 5.18 -3.05 3.01
C GLU A 131 4.09 -2.11 3.54
N LEU A 132 3.68 -2.26 4.80
CA LEU A 132 2.72 -1.36 5.45
C LEU A 132 3.25 0.08 5.58
N GLN A 133 4.56 0.26 5.84
CA GLN A 133 5.19 1.59 5.86
C GLN A 133 5.16 2.26 4.47
N ASP A 134 5.44 1.51 3.40
CA ASP A 134 5.35 2.00 2.02
C ASP A 134 3.90 2.34 1.62
N ILE A 135 2.92 1.50 1.97
CA ILE A 135 1.49 1.77 1.74
C ILE A 135 1.05 3.03 2.50
N LEU A 136 1.49 3.21 3.75
CA LEU A 136 1.18 4.39 4.55
C LEU A 136 1.78 5.66 3.92
N ALA A 137 3.05 5.63 3.51
CA ALA A 137 3.71 6.75 2.84
C ALA A 137 3.01 7.11 1.50
N LYS A 138 2.67 6.11 0.68
CA LYS A 138 1.93 6.30 -0.58
C LYS A 138 0.53 6.86 -0.34
N THR A 139 -0.15 6.42 0.72
CA THR A 139 -1.50 6.88 1.07
C THR A 139 -1.47 8.31 1.59
N SER A 140 -0.52 8.65 2.47
CA SER A 140 -0.27 10.03 2.93
C SER A 140 0.03 10.98 1.76
N ALA A 141 0.89 10.57 0.82
CA ALA A 141 1.20 11.36 -0.38
C ALA A 141 -0.02 11.52 -1.32
N LYS A 142 -0.89 10.51 -1.43
CA LYS A 142 -2.16 10.62 -2.17
C LYS A 142 -3.14 11.57 -1.48
N LEU A 143 -3.27 11.47 -0.16
CA LEU A 143 -4.16 12.31 0.65
C LEU A 143 -3.73 13.78 0.56
N SER A 144 -2.45 14.08 0.79
CA SER A 144 -1.90 15.44 0.67
C SER A 144 -2.13 16.06 -0.72
N ARG A 145 -2.01 15.27 -1.80
CA ARG A 145 -2.35 15.72 -3.16
C ARG A 145 -3.85 15.97 -3.36
N ALA A 146 -4.72 15.20 -2.70
CA ALA A 146 -6.17 15.41 -2.75
C ALA A 146 -6.58 16.66 -1.97
N GLU A 147 -6.06 16.85 -0.76
CA GLU A 147 -6.23 18.05 0.06
C GLU A 147 -5.75 19.31 -0.69
N GLN A 148 -4.59 19.28 -1.32
CA GLN A 148 -4.11 20.39 -2.15
C GLN A 148 -5.02 20.71 -3.36
N ARG A 149 -5.69 19.71 -3.93
CA ARG A 149 -6.67 19.92 -5.01
C ARG A 149 -7.97 20.51 -4.47
N MET A 150 -8.43 20.05 -3.31
CA MET A 150 -9.63 20.56 -2.65
C MET A 150 -9.44 22.03 -2.23
N ASN A 151 -8.32 22.35 -1.56
CA ASN A 151 -7.97 23.72 -1.17
C ASN A 151 -7.90 24.69 -2.37
N ARG A 152 -7.48 24.23 -3.56
CA ARG A 152 -7.51 25.03 -4.79
C ARG A 152 -8.93 25.27 -5.31
N LEU A 153 -9.83 24.32 -5.14
CA LEU A 153 -11.22 24.42 -5.56
C LEU A 153 -12.01 25.32 -4.59
N ASP A 154 -11.75 25.23 -3.29
CA ASP A 154 -12.34 26.12 -2.26
C ASP A 154 -11.91 27.58 -2.45
N GLN A 155 -10.75 27.82 -3.07
CA GLN A 155 -10.28 29.15 -3.46
C GLN A 155 -10.84 29.65 -4.79
N CYS A 156 -11.59 28.83 -5.55
CA CYS A 156 -12.24 29.26 -6.78
C CYS A 156 -13.56 29.99 -6.48
N TYR A 157 -13.56 31.32 -6.66
CA TYR A 157 -14.79 32.10 -6.66
C TYR A 157 -15.59 31.85 -7.94
N CYS A 158 -16.68 31.09 -7.83
CA CYS A 158 -17.64 30.91 -8.92
C CYS A 158 -18.51 32.17 -9.07
N GLU A 159 -18.22 33.03 -10.04
CA GLU A 159 -19.04 34.20 -10.38
C GLU A 159 -20.44 33.74 -10.83
N ARG A 160 -21.48 34.03 -10.02
CA ARG A 160 -22.84 33.53 -10.26
C ARG A 160 -23.59 34.44 -11.23
N THR A 161 -23.46 34.16 -12.52
CA THR A 161 -24.15 34.91 -13.58
C THR A 161 -25.47 34.26 -14.01
N CYS A 162 -26.44 35.07 -14.41
CA CYS A 162 -27.68 34.63 -15.04
C CYS A 162 -27.68 35.01 -16.53
N THR A 163 -28.18 34.16 -17.43
CA THR A 163 -28.28 34.47 -18.86
C THR A 163 -29.73 34.56 -19.30
N MET A 164 -30.15 35.70 -19.88
CA MET A 164 -31.50 35.93 -20.37
C MET A 164 -31.45 36.56 -21.77
N LYS A 165 -32.14 35.96 -22.75
CA LYS A 165 -32.25 36.44 -24.15
C LYS A 165 -30.90 36.77 -24.83
N GLY A 166 -29.82 36.10 -24.42
CA GLY A 166 -28.46 36.30 -24.94
C GLY A 166 -27.61 37.31 -24.15
N THR A 167 -28.18 38.02 -23.17
CA THR A 167 -27.45 38.92 -22.26
C THR A 167 -27.11 38.19 -20.97
N THR A 168 -25.89 38.39 -20.46
CA THR A 168 -25.42 37.83 -19.19
C THR A 168 -25.38 38.92 -18.12
N TYR A 169 -26.04 38.66 -17.00
CA TYR A 169 -26.16 39.54 -15.83
C TYR A 169 -25.39 38.94 -14.64
N ARG A 170 -24.75 39.79 -13.84
CA ARG A 170 -24.01 39.41 -12.62
C ARG A 170 -24.93 39.22 -11.42
N GLU A 171 -24.42 38.59 -10.36
CA GLU A 171 -25.15 38.46 -9.09
C GLU A 171 -25.52 39.86 -8.55
N PHE A 172 -26.78 40.01 -8.11
CA PHE A 172 -27.44 41.26 -7.69
C PHE A 172 -27.69 42.30 -8.80
N GLU A 173 -27.42 42.00 -10.07
CA GLU A 173 -27.79 42.88 -11.18
C GLU A 173 -29.30 42.76 -11.50
N SER A 174 -29.97 43.90 -11.68
CA SER A 174 -31.40 44.00 -11.99
C SER A 174 -31.66 44.65 -13.35
N TRP A 175 -32.65 44.15 -14.08
CA TRP A 175 -33.06 44.66 -15.39
C TRP A 175 -34.57 44.54 -15.59
N ILE A 176 -35.11 45.35 -16.50
CA ILE A 176 -36.55 45.31 -16.85
C ILE A 176 -36.73 44.47 -18.11
N ASP A 177 -37.57 43.43 -18.05
CA ASP A 177 -38.03 42.68 -19.21
C ASP A 177 -39.54 42.87 -19.39
N GLY A 178 -39.92 43.77 -20.29
CA GLY A 178 -41.31 44.19 -20.49
C GLY A 178 -41.90 44.86 -19.24
N CYS A 179 -42.86 44.19 -18.59
CA CYS A 179 -43.48 44.64 -17.34
C CYS A 179 -42.98 43.91 -16.08
N LYS A 180 -41.79 43.30 -16.13
CA LYS A 180 -41.19 42.62 -14.99
C LYS A 180 -39.83 43.22 -14.66
N ASN A 181 -39.61 43.47 -13.37
CA ASN A 181 -38.27 43.74 -12.83
C ASN A 181 -37.64 42.39 -12.47
N CYS A 182 -36.53 42.05 -13.11
CA CYS A 182 -35.82 40.79 -12.94
C CYS A 182 -34.47 41.05 -12.28
N THR A 183 -34.10 40.24 -11.29
CA THR A 183 -32.82 40.30 -10.60
C THR A 183 -32.13 38.94 -10.64
N CYS A 184 -30.83 38.93 -10.87
CA CYS A 184 -30.03 37.71 -10.78
C CYS A 184 -29.63 37.44 -9.33
N LEU A 185 -30.13 36.35 -8.75
CA LEU A 185 -29.86 35.96 -7.36
C LEU A 185 -29.39 34.50 -7.33
N ASN A 186 -28.16 34.26 -6.85
CA ASN A 186 -27.58 32.93 -6.72
C ASN A 186 -27.64 32.09 -8.02
N GLY A 187 -27.36 32.73 -9.17
CA GLY A 187 -27.45 32.12 -10.51
C GLY A 187 -28.86 31.85 -11.03
N THR A 188 -29.90 32.27 -10.30
CA THR A 188 -31.32 32.12 -10.68
C THR A 188 -31.94 33.48 -10.96
N ILE A 189 -32.76 33.57 -12.01
CA ILE A 189 -33.48 34.80 -12.36
C ILE A 189 -34.78 34.86 -11.54
N GLN A 190 -34.94 35.90 -10.72
CA GLN A 190 -36.18 36.18 -10.00
C GLN A 190 -36.84 37.42 -10.61
N CYS A 191 -38.05 37.28 -11.14
CA CYS A 191 -38.78 38.36 -11.82
C CYS A 191 -40.09 38.69 -11.11
N GLU A 192 -40.25 39.93 -10.68
CA GLU A 192 -41.46 40.46 -10.07
C GLU A 192 -42.21 41.37 -11.06
N THR A 193 -43.54 41.32 -11.06
CA THR A 193 -44.36 42.20 -11.91
C THR A 193 -44.34 43.63 -11.39
N LEU A 194 -43.99 44.58 -12.25
CA LEU A 194 -44.04 46.01 -11.93
C LEU A 194 -45.48 46.43 -11.65
N ILE A 195 -45.72 47.01 -10.47
CA ILE A 195 -46.99 47.63 -10.12
C ILE A 195 -46.94 49.08 -10.61
N CYS A 196 -47.74 49.41 -11.61
CA CYS A 196 -47.82 50.76 -12.12
C CYS A 196 -48.59 51.67 -11.15
N PRO A 197 -48.08 52.87 -10.82
CA PRO A 197 -48.90 53.89 -10.18
C PRO A 197 -50.03 54.32 -11.13
N ASN A 198 -51.17 54.71 -10.57
CA ASN A 198 -52.29 55.27 -11.33
C ASN A 198 -52.32 56.80 -11.11
N PRO A 199 -51.70 57.60 -12.00
CA PRO A 199 -51.67 59.06 -11.83
C PRO A 199 -53.00 59.70 -12.25
N ASP A 200 -53.43 60.71 -11.51
CA ASP A 200 -54.51 61.60 -11.95
C ASP A 200 -54.00 62.48 -13.10
N CYS A 201 -54.53 62.24 -14.30
CA CYS A 201 -54.17 63.02 -15.48
C CYS A 201 -54.86 64.40 -15.48
N PRO A 202 -54.16 65.48 -15.88
CA PRO A 202 -54.76 66.80 -15.99
C PRO A 202 -55.86 66.84 -17.06
N LEU A 203 -56.80 67.78 -16.90
CA LEU A 203 -57.91 68.02 -17.84
C LEU A 203 -57.39 68.11 -19.28
N ASN A 204 -58.06 67.44 -20.21
CA ASN A 204 -57.67 67.24 -21.62
C ASN A 204 -56.51 66.24 -21.86
N SER A 205 -56.20 65.37 -20.89
CA SER A 205 -55.31 64.22 -21.11
C SER A 205 -55.84 62.93 -20.50
N ALA A 206 -55.61 61.82 -21.19
CA ALA A 206 -56.04 60.48 -20.81
C ALA A 206 -54.85 59.52 -20.66
N LEU A 207 -55.02 58.47 -19.86
CA LEU A 207 -54.02 57.40 -19.69
C LEU A 207 -53.88 56.56 -20.97
N ALA A 208 -52.88 56.87 -21.78
CA ALA A 208 -52.56 56.15 -23.00
C ALA A 208 -51.41 55.16 -22.78
N TYR A 209 -51.43 54.05 -23.51
CA TYR A 209 -50.24 53.22 -23.66
C TYR A 209 -49.22 53.94 -24.55
N VAL A 210 -47.96 53.93 -24.12
CA VAL A 210 -46.83 54.49 -24.87
C VAL A 210 -45.96 53.33 -25.31
N ASP A 211 -45.62 53.28 -26.59
CA ASP A 211 -44.77 52.21 -27.12
C ASP A 211 -43.42 52.16 -26.40
N GLY A 212 -42.95 50.95 -26.10
CA GLY A 212 -41.76 50.70 -25.29
C GLY A 212 -41.88 50.95 -23.77
N LYS A 213 -43.03 51.40 -23.23
CA LYS A 213 -43.23 51.58 -21.77
C LYS A 213 -44.26 50.61 -21.19
N CYS A 214 -43.96 50.08 -19.99
CA CYS A 214 -44.88 49.20 -19.27
C CYS A 214 -46.12 49.94 -18.73
N CYS A 215 -45.92 51.10 -18.12
CA CYS A 215 -47.00 51.86 -17.48
C CYS A 215 -47.61 52.88 -18.44
N LYS A 216 -48.92 53.12 -18.29
CA LYS A 216 -49.63 54.17 -19.02
C LYS A 216 -49.13 55.55 -18.60
N GLU A 217 -49.11 56.48 -19.54
CA GLU A 217 -48.78 57.88 -19.30
C GLU A 217 -49.91 58.78 -19.79
N CYS A 218 -50.08 59.94 -19.16
CA CYS A 218 -51.07 60.91 -19.58
C CYS A 218 -50.67 61.51 -20.93
N LYS A 219 -51.51 61.35 -21.96
CA LYS A 219 -51.35 62.00 -23.27
C LYS A 219 -52.56 62.89 -23.57
N CYS A 220 -52.29 64.04 -24.18
CA CYS A 220 -53.33 65.00 -24.53
C CYS A 220 -54.25 64.46 -25.64
N GLU A 221 -55.55 64.55 -25.42
CA GLU A 221 -56.58 64.22 -26.42
C GLU A 221 -56.86 65.46 -27.27
N HIS A 222 -56.13 65.62 -28.38
CA HIS A 222 -56.51 66.60 -29.39
C HIS A 222 -57.64 66.02 -30.26
N ASN A 223 -58.84 66.58 -30.12
CA ASN A 223 -60.01 66.16 -30.87
C ASN A 223 -59.84 66.40 -32.39
N PHE A 224 -60.17 65.37 -33.17
CA PHE A 224 -60.50 65.52 -34.59
C PHE A 224 -61.79 66.34 -34.72
N TYR A 225 -61.73 67.52 -35.36
CA TYR A 225 -62.77 68.11 -36.22
C TYR A 225 -62.32 69.51 -36.67
N ASP A 226 -61.75 69.63 -37.89
CA ASP A 226 -62.25 70.54 -38.95
C ASP A 226 -61.36 70.59 -40.22
N GLU A 227 -61.92 71.18 -41.28
CA GLU A 227 -61.34 71.56 -42.58
C GLU A 227 -60.94 70.47 -43.61
N TYR A 228 -61.97 70.02 -44.37
CA TYR A 228 -61.87 70.05 -45.83
C TYR A 228 -62.08 71.50 -46.34
N PHE A 229 -61.63 71.82 -47.57
CA PHE A 229 -61.46 73.18 -48.18
C PHE A 229 -60.13 73.85 -47.72
N LEU A 230 -59.26 74.44 -48.55
CA LEU A 230 -59.28 74.72 -50.00
C LEU A 230 -57.88 74.71 -50.67
N TRP A 231 -57.80 73.98 -51.79
CA TRP A 231 -57.13 74.32 -53.06
C TRP A 231 -55.73 75.03 -53.15
N LYS A 232 -54.83 74.29 -53.80
CA LYS A 232 -53.91 74.70 -54.90
C LYS A 232 -52.88 75.84 -54.69
N ASN A 233 -51.61 75.46 -54.77
CA ASN A 233 -50.76 75.58 -55.98
C ASN A 233 -49.68 74.48 -55.87
N LYS A 234 -49.57 73.45 -56.74
CA LYS A 234 -49.10 73.43 -58.13
C LYS A 234 -47.81 74.25 -58.43
N ALA A 235 -46.68 73.51 -58.44
CA ALA A 235 -45.66 73.41 -59.51
C ALA A 235 -44.69 74.59 -59.76
N LEU A 236 -43.49 74.41 -60.35
CA LEU A 236 -42.78 73.24 -60.92
C LEU A 236 -41.53 72.87 -60.03
N TYR A 237 -40.62 71.91 -60.30
CA TYR A 237 -40.23 71.11 -61.49
C TYR A 237 -40.01 69.63 -61.15
#